data_AF-A0A2S2FBH7-F1
#
_entry.id   AF-A0A2S2FBH7-F1
#
_cell.length_a   1.000
_cell.length_b   1.000
_cell.length_c   1.000
_cell.angle_alpha   90.00
_cell.angle_beta   90.00
_cell.angle_gamma   90.00
#
_symmetry.space_group_name_H-M   'P 1'
#
loop_
_entity.id
_entity.type
_entity.pdbx_description
1 polymer ?
#
loop_
_entity_poly.entity_id
_entity_poly.type
_entity_poly.pdbx_seq_one_letter_code
_entity_poly.pdbx_strand_id
1 'polypeptide(L)'
;MTKLGYTVKFKKTLLASLLGLSLSQTCFALEALTDENLSESTGEGIAFLPENFKMVFQKAEDSVADPKASWGDRTKDTGLIRIIPVGPLTSVAANAGAKKADIFIYGLALSQADLETNSRFNNTADPRDATKSGVNLGTETNPWILNVVTATVPDFAGLSTSNNLSYLQLEAPLALQSQPIRYDTMKLGLWGDLFARNQTVAAPPLNFLTGAPSTLAGLDEKLRFQMIANGLYLDGSKLRVFQTLDGATNTGGMSTSYNKTLGLGLLLRLNTHYLSDSGGNNDDKVLRISTRETTGTTKDLTTPAISGTGAAQFSDKEGLYIYSPNINLVLGSIYQPLIVDTPDGKNLSLEVTRIPNQASVYKNIYTDYSGTDTTYKGSTCNVRYCGSDITSINNIAYQGSNATHSSIAIGKVGFSADNKSLIADRSINATGIVMKGGATGDVNLGSAAIDGLLIQHFKISTTGL
;
A
#
# COMPACT_ATOMS: atom_id res chain seq x y z
N MET A 1 29.54 -17.13 82.62
CA MET A 1 29.33 -15.79 82.02
C MET A 1 29.96 -15.77 80.64
N THR A 2 29.15 -15.96 79.60
CA THR A 2 29.54 -15.96 78.20
C THR A 2 29.48 -14.53 77.65
N LYS A 3 30.58 -14.04 77.07
CA LYS A 3 30.58 -12.82 76.26
C LYS A 3 31.50 -13.05 75.06
N LEU A 4 30.93 -13.43 73.92
CA LEU A 4 31.59 -13.34 72.62
C LEU A 4 31.23 -11.98 72.01
N GLY A 5 32.24 -11.15 71.79
CA GLY A 5 32.14 -9.94 71.01
C GLY A 5 32.60 -10.21 69.58
N TYR A 6 31.72 -10.02 68.61
CA TYR A 6 32.10 -9.75 67.23
C TYR A 6 31.42 -8.47 66.79
N THR A 7 32.22 -7.44 66.49
CA THR A 7 31.76 -6.23 65.81
C THR A 7 32.46 -6.19 64.46
N VAL A 8 31.80 -6.66 63.41
CA VAL A 8 32.20 -6.33 62.04
C VAL A 8 31.37 -5.11 61.64
N LYS A 9 31.99 -3.92 61.66
CA LYS A 9 31.36 -2.69 61.17
C LYS A 9 31.38 -2.71 59.65
N PHE A 10 30.26 -3.12 59.04
CA PHE A 10 30.07 -3.02 57.60
C PHE A 10 30.02 -1.53 57.20
N LYS A 11 30.91 -1.08 56.32
CA LYS A 11 30.95 0.33 55.89
C LYS A 11 29.71 0.64 55.05
N LYS A 12 28.94 1.66 55.43
CA LYS A 12 27.71 2.09 54.75
C LYS A 12 27.90 2.34 53.25
N THR A 13 29.09 2.77 52.85
CA THR A 13 29.47 2.95 51.44
C THR A 13 29.48 1.65 50.64
N LEU A 14 29.88 0.52 51.23
CA LEU A 14 29.90 -0.78 50.56
C LEU A 14 28.48 -1.32 50.33
N LEU A 15 27.58 -1.08 51.29
CA LEU A 15 26.18 -1.47 51.18
C LEU A 15 25.44 -0.61 50.13
N ALA A 16 25.76 0.69 50.07
CA ALA A 16 25.21 1.60 49.06
C ALA A 16 25.70 1.24 47.64
N SER A 17 26.96 0.83 47.47
CA SER A 17 27.46 0.35 46.16
C SER A 17 26.84 -0.98 45.74
N LEU A 18 26.58 -1.89 46.69
CA LEU A 18 25.92 -3.17 46.38
C LEU A 18 24.46 -2.96 45.96
N LEU A 19 23.76 -2.06 46.64
CA LEU A 19 22.39 -1.65 46.29
C LEU A 19 22.35 -0.94 44.92
N GLY A 20 23.36 -0.12 44.61
CA GLY A 20 23.51 0.52 43.30
C GLY A 20 23.74 -0.47 42.15
N LEU A 21 24.56 -1.51 42.36
CA LEU A 21 24.75 -2.59 41.38
C LEU A 21 23.52 -3.49 41.22
N SER A 22 22.70 -3.66 42.26
CA SER A 22 21.43 -4.42 42.16
C SER A 22 20.28 -3.62 41.54
N LEU A 23 20.46 -2.31 41.34
CA LEU A 23 19.46 -1.41 40.74
C LEU A 23 19.89 -0.90 39.35
N SER A 24 21.09 -1.23 38.87
CA SER A 24 21.48 -0.99 37.48
C SER A 24 20.70 -1.93 36.58
N GLN A 25 19.82 -1.38 35.74
CA GLN A 25 19.13 -2.11 34.68
C GLN A 25 20.17 -2.82 33.80
N THR A 26 19.92 -4.08 33.48
CA THR A 26 20.71 -4.82 32.50
C THR A 26 20.58 -4.12 31.15
N CYS A 27 21.63 -3.41 30.73
CA CYS A 27 21.77 -3.02 29.34
C CYS A 27 22.07 -4.29 28.54
N PHE A 28 21.11 -4.75 27.73
CA PHE A 28 21.37 -5.79 26.74
C PHE A 28 22.34 -5.21 25.71
N ALA A 29 23.61 -5.57 25.83
CA ALA A 29 24.57 -5.42 24.75
C ALA A 29 24.30 -6.54 23.74
N LEU A 30 24.27 -6.19 22.45
CA LEU A 30 24.09 -7.10 21.31
C LEU A 30 25.16 -8.21 21.33
N GLU A 31 24.82 -9.34 21.92
CA GLU A 31 25.62 -10.57 21.83
C GLU A 31 25.21 -11.33 20.57
N ALA A 32 26.18 -11.91 19.85
CA ALA A 32 25.91 -12.63 18.62
C ALA A 32 25.16 -13.93 18.92
N LEU A 33 23.88 -13.97 18.59
CA LEU A 33 23.03 -15.17 18.66
C LEU A 33 23.43 -16.15 17.55
N THR A 34 23.54 -17.44 17.89
CA THR A 34 23.76 -18.53 16.94
C THR A 34 22.49 -18.79 16.11
N ASP A 35 22.64 -19.24 14.86
CA ASP A 35 21.51 -19.54 13.95
C ASP A 35 20.48 -20.50 14.56
N GLU A 36 20.94 -21.46 15.39
CA GLU A 36 20.07 -22.39 16.12
C GLU A 36 19.12 -21.65 17.08
N ASN A 37 19.62 -20.63 17.80
CA ASN A 37 18.83 -19.83 18.75
C ASN A 37 17.92 -18.82 18.03
N LEU A 38 18.32 -18.33 16.86
CA LEU A 38 17.46 -17.52 15.98
C LEU A 38 16.31 -18.33 15.39
N SER A 39 16.49 -19.65 15.19
CA SER A 39 15.43 -20.53 14.69
C SER A 39 14.33 -20.81 15.73
N GLU A 40 14.65 -20.71 17.02
CA GLU A 40 13.72 -20.90 18.14
C GLU A 40 13.08 -19.58 18.62
N SER A 41 13.64 -18.42 18.24
CA SER A 41 13.09 -17.10 18.53
C SER A 41 11.82 -16.82 17.72
N THR A 42 10.70 -17.39 18.17
CA THR A 42 9.37 -16.98 17.75
C THR A 42 8.89 -15.84 18.67
N GLY A 43 8.71 -14.63 18.12
CA GLY A 43 8.01 -13.56 18.84
C GLY A 43 8.72 -12.21 18.99
N GLU A 44 9.96 -12.03 18.53
CA GLU A 44 10.57 -10.69 18.48
C GLU A 44 10.13 -9.97 17.20
N GLY A 45 9.30 -8.95 17.38
CA GLY A 45 8.85 -8.05 16.31
C GLY A 45 9.31 -6.63 16.58
N ILE A 46 9.63 -5.90 15.51
CA ILE A 46 9.87 -4.46 15.57
C ILE A 46 8.51 -3.76 15.49
N ALA A 47 8.13 -3.08 16.56
CA ALA A 47 7.03 -2.13 16.54
C ALA A 47 7.57 -0.74 16.20
N PHE A 48 6.91 -0.03 15.28
CA PHE A 48 7.29 1.34 14.93
C PHE A 48 6.08 2.20 14.63
N LEU A 49 6.27 3.52 14.75
CA LEU A 49 5.25 4.53 14.51
C LEU A 49 5.79 5.56 13.53
N PRO A 50 5.25 5.61 12.29
CA PRO A 50 5.45 6.75 11.43
C PRO A 50 4.73 7.96 12.04
N GLU A 51 5.49 8.90 12.61
CA GLU A 51 4.97 10.14 13.20
C GLU A 51 5.54 11.35 12.46
N ASN A 52 4.67 12.31 12.19
CA ASN A 52 4.97 13.53 11.43
C ASN A 52 5.76 13.25 10.13
N PHE A 53 5.46 12.13 9.49
CA PHE A 53 6.16 11.70 8.29
C PHE A 53 5.69 12.52 7.08
N LYS A 54 6.65 13.03 6.30
CA LYS A 54 6.40 13.72 5.03
C LYS A 54 7.47 13.30 4.04
N MET A 55 7.09 13.19 2.78
CA MET A 55 8.00 12.83 1.70
C MET A 55 7.66 13.65 0.47
N VAL A 56 8.67 14.23 -0.18
CA VAL A 56 8.55 14.90 -1.48
C VAL A 56 9.72 14.49 -2.36
N PHE A 57 9.44 14.01 -3.57
CA PHE A 57 10.44 13.75 -4.59
C PHE A 57 10.84 15.08 -5.26
N GLN A 58 11.97 15.61 -4.84
CA GLN A 58 12.58 16.82 -5.39
C GLN A 58 13.80 16.47 -6.25
N LYS A 59 14.29 17.45 -6.99
CA LYS A 59 15.55 17.33 -7.73
C LYS A 59 16.71 17.08 -6.77
N ALA A 60 17.78 16.48 -7.29
CA ALA A 60 19.01 16.30 -6.51
C ALA A 60 19.55 17.67 -6.08
N GLU A 61 19.74 17.84 -4.77
CA GLU A 61 20.26 19.06 -4.17
C GLU A 61 21.31 18.67 -3.11
N ASP A 62 22.50 18.29 -3.56
CA ASP A 62 23.56 17.72 -2.71
C ASP A 62 24.26 18.75 -1.80
N SER A 63 23.82 20.02 -1.81
CA SER A 63 24.48 21.14 -1.10
C SER A 63 23.52 21.99 -0.26
N VAL A 64 22.40 21.44 0.22
CA VAL A 64 21.42 22.20 1.02
C VAL A 64 21.74 22.13 2.51
N ALA A 65 21.88 23.30 3.15
CA ALA A 65 22.12 23.43 4.60
C ALA A 65 20.91 23.00 5.45
N ASP A 66 19.68 23.21 4.95
CA ASP A 66 18.44 22.68 5.53
C ASP A 66 17.51 22.16 4.42
N PRO A 67 17.48 20.83 4.17
CA PRO A 67 16.59 20.22 3.20
C PRO A 67 15.10 20.49 3.46
N LYS A 68 14.71 20.78 4.71
CA LYS A 68 13.30 21.00 5.11
C LYS A 68 12.76 22.34 4.63
N ALA A 69 13.62 23.36 4.50
CA ALA A 69 13.25 24.68 3.98
C ALA A 69 12.68 24.62 2.54
N SER A 70 13.01 23.56 1.80
CA SER A 70 12.60 23.37 0.40
C SER A 70 11.28 22.59 0.22
N TRP A 71 10.68 22.04 1.27
CA TRP A 71 9.49 21.17 1.14
C TRP A 71 8.25 21.87 0.57
N GLY A 72 8.15 23.19 0.77
CA GLY A 72 7.10 24.02 0.19
C GLY A 72 7.42 24.55 -1.21
N ASP A 73 8.68 24.46 -1.65
CA ASP A 73 9.14 25.03 -2.90
C ASP A 73 8.89 24.06 -4.07
N ARG A 74 7.78 24.30 -4.77
CA ARG A 74 7.34 23.49 -5.91
C ARG A 74 8.24 23.58 -7.12
N THR A 75 9.11 24.59 -7.21
CA THR A 75 10.06 24.70 -8.32
C THR A 75 11.12 23.59 -8.29
N LYS A 76 11.26 22.90 -7.14
CA LYS A 76 12.19 21.81 -6.94
C LYS A 76 11.58 20.42 -7.09
N ASP A 77 10.26 20.30 -7.25
CA ASP A 77 9.53 19.01 -7.34
C ASP A 77 9.71 18.32 -8.71
N THR A 78 10.94 18.25 -9.23
CA THR A 78 11.26 17.61 -10.52
C THR A 78 11.91 16.24 -10.37
N GLY A 79 12.01 15.71 -9.14
CA GLY A 79 12.41 14.32 -8.91
C GLY A 79 11.40 13.39 -9.58
N LEU A 80 11.88 12.44 -10.37
CA LEU A 80 11.05 11.71 -11.33
C LEU A 80 11.19 10.19 -11.26
N ILE A 81 10.14 9.52 -11.71
CA ILE A 81 10.09 8.12 -12.12
C ILE A 81 9.78 8.13 -13.62
N ARG A 82 10.65 7.54 -14.43
CA ARG A 82 10.46 7.39 -15.88
C ARG A 82 10.09 5.96 -16.21
N ILE A 83 8.97 5.78 -16.90
CA ILE A 83 8.49 4.48 -17.35
C ILE A 83 8.50 4.46 -18.88
N ILE A 84 9.31 3.57 -19.44
CA ILE A 84 9.47 3.41 -20.89
C ILE A 84 9.04 2.00 -21.27
N PRO A 85 7.98 1.83 -22.06
CA PRO A 85 7.65 0.53 -22.64
C PRO A 85 8.80 0.03 -23.52
N VAL A 86 9.25 -1.20 -23.25
CA VAL A 86 10.27 -1.90 -24.03
C VAL A 86 9.64 -2.72 -25.16
N GLY A 87 10.43 -3.08 -26.17
CA GLY A 87 9.97 -3.87 -27.32
C GLY A 87 9.46 -3.02 -28.50
N PRO A 88 9.49 -3.54 -29.74
CA PRO A 88 8.98 -2.83 -30.92
C PRO A 88 7.45 -2.69 -30.86
N LEU A 89 6.89 -1.73 -31.60
CA LEU A 89 5.45 -1.78 -31.87
C LEU A 89 5.17 -2.98 -32.77
N THR A 90 4.04 -3.65 -32.55
CA THR A 90 3.54 -4.63 -33.50
C THR A 90 3.21 -3.94 -34.83
N SER A 91 3.27 -4.67 -35.94
CA SER A 91 2.88 -4.13 -37.25
C SER A 91 1.44 -3.62 -37.25
N VAL A 92 0.54 -4.30 -36.54
CA VAL A 92 -0.86 -3.88 -36.37
C VAL A 92 -0.95 -2.52 -35.66
N ALA A 93 -0.25 -2.35 -34.54
CA ALA A 93 -0.26 -1.09 -33.80
C ALA A 93 0.38 0.05 -34.60
N ALA A 94 1.50 -0.22 -35.28
CA ALA A 94 2.17 0.74 -36.13
C ALA A 94 1.28 1.18 -37.31
N ASN A 95 0.59 0.24 -37.97
CA ASN A 95 -0.33 0.54 -39.07
C ASN A 95 -1.57 1.33 -38.61
N ALA A 96 -1.98 1.19 -37.34
CA ALA A 96 -3.02 2.00 -36.73
C ALA A 96 -2.55 3.41 -36.30
N GLY A 97 -1.27 3.75 -36.55
CA GLY A 97 -0.69 5.04 -36.18
C GLY A 97 -0.28 5.15 -34.71
N ALA A 98 -0.23 4.04 -33.97
CA ALA A 98 0.21 4.08 -32.58
C ALA A 98 1.68 4.53 -32.49
N LYS A 99 1.98 5.26 -31.42
CA LYS A 99 3.34 5.68 -31.07
C LYS A 99 3.75 5.04 -29.74
N LYS A 100 5.05 4.93 -29.50
CA LYS A 100 5.54 4.47 -28.20
C LYS A 100 5.32 5.55 -27.15
N ALA A 101 4.92 5.17 -25.94
CA ALA A 101 4.81 6.10 -24.83
C ALA A 101 6.18 6.38 -24.17
N ASP A 102 6.35 7.56 -23.62
CA ASP A 102 7.40 7.89 -22.63
C ASP A 102 6.70 8.57 -21.46
N ILE A 103 6.69 7.93 -20.30
CA ILE A 103 5.88 8.37 -19.16
C ILE A 103 6.80 8.90 -18.08
N PHE A 104 6.54 10.12 -17.66
CA PHE A 104 7.23 10.76 -16.54
C PHE A 104 6.23 10.99 -15.43
N ILE A 105 6.53 10.46 -14.25
CA ILE A 105 5.85 10.82 -13.00
C ILE A 105 6.85 11.65 -12.22
N TYR A 106 6.48 12.85 -11.79
CA TYR A 106 7.41 13.73 -11.07
C TYR A 106 6.69 14.49 -9.98
N GLY A 107 7.50 14.94 -9.01
CA GLY A 107 6.99 15.47 -7.78
C GLY A 107 6.00 14.47 -7.22
N LEU A 108 6.45 13.29 -6.81
CA LEU A 108 5.66 12.38 -5.99
C LEU A 108 5.75 12.86 -4.53
N ALA A 109 4.68 12.75 -3.73
CA ALA A 109 4.72 13.16 -2.32
C ALA A 109 3.64 12.52 -1.51
N LEU A 110 4.00 12.32 -0.25
CA LEU A 110 3.17 11.81 0.82
C LEU A 110 3.14 12.85 1.93
N SER A 111 1.94 13.20 2.34
CA SER A 111 1.66 14.16 3.43
C SER A 111 0.39 13.78 4.16
N GLN A 112 0.08 14.50 5.23
CA GLN A 112 -1.23 14.40 5.85
C GLN A 112 -2.33 14.82 4.88
N ALA A 113 -3.51 14.18 4.96
CA ALA A 113 -4.69 14.64 4.26
C ALA A 113 -5.12 16.05 4.71
N ASP A 114 -5.80 16.77 3.83
CA ASP A 114 -6.38 18.09 4.09
C ASP A 114 -7.73 18.22 3.34
N LEU A 115 -8.26 19.43 3.21
CA LEU A 115 -9.50 19.72 2.49
C LEU A 115 -9.26 20.27 1.07
N GLU A 116 -8.03 20.20 0.56
CA GLU A 116 -7.63 20.82 -0.70
C GLU A 116 -7.32 19.76 -1.77
N THR A 117 -8.12 19.75 -2.84
CA THR A 117 -8.03 18.75 -3.91
C THR A 117 -7.17 19.18 -5.10
N ASN A 118 -6.66 20.42 -5.11
CA ASN A 118 -5.78 20.95 -6.14
C ASN A 118 -4.32 21.04 -5.70
N SER A 119 -4.08 21.09 -4.39
CA SER A 119 -2.73 21.01 -3.82
C SER A 119 -2.28 19.55 -3.67
N ARG A 120 -1.12 19.27 -4.27
CA ARG A 120 -0.50 17.95 -4.32
C ARG A 120 0.07 17.48 -2.97
N PHE A 121 0.47 18.42 -2.11
CA PHE A 121 1.17 18.11 -0.85
C PHE A 121 0.80 19.12 0.21
N ASN A 122 0.46 18.62 1.39
CA ASN A 122 0.15 19.40 2.57
C ASN A 122 1.41 19.55 3.43
N ASN A 123 1.84 20.80 3.67
CA ASN A 123 2.94 21.08 4.60
C ASN A 123 2.48 21.79 5.88
N THR A 124 1.18 22.04 6.06
CA THR A 124 0.64 22.70 7.24
C THR A 124 0.22 21.68 8.30
N ALA A 125 -0.18 22.16 9.48
CA ALA A 125 -0.86 21.32 10.46
C ALA A 125 -2.24 20.90 9.92
N ASP A 126 -2.82 19.81 10.45
CA ASP A 126 -4.21 19.44 10.15
C ASP A 126 -5.14 20.57 10.63
N PRO A 127 -5.99 21.13 9.78
CA PRO A 127 -6.95 22.15 10.20
C PRO A 127 -7.95 21.65 11.26
N ARG A 128 -8.08 20.32 11.43
CA ARG A 128 -8.95 19.67 12.42
C ARG A 128 -8.22 19.29 13.71
N ASP A 129 -6.89 19.24 13.70
CA ASP A 129 -6.03 18.96 14.86
C ASP A 129 -4.66 19.64 14.70
N ALA A 130 -4.53 20.83 15.29
CA ALA A 130 -3.33 21.66 15.15
C ALA A 130 -2.08 21.07 15.82
N THR A 131 -2.21 20.02 16.65
CA THR A 131 -1.05 19.34 17.27
C THR A 131 -0.41 18.33 16.33
N LYS A 132 -1.09 17.99 15.22
CA LYS A 132 -0.62 17.05 14.23
C LYS A 132 -0.19 17.78 12.96
N SER A 133 1.04 17.51 12.55
CA SER A 133 1.50 17.78 11.20
C SER A 133 2.07 16.49 10.63
N GLY A 134 2.03 16.35 9.31
CA GLY A 134 2.53 15.16 8.62
C GLY A 134 1.66 13.92 8.83
N VAL A 135 2.08 12.84 8.18
CA VAL A 135 1.43 11.53 8.30
C VAL A 135 1.76 10.94 9.66
N ASN A 136 0.73 10.63 10.43
CA ASN A 136 0.81 9.90 11.68
C ASN A 136 0.02 8.61 11.50
N LEU A 137 0.65 7.43 11.62
CA LEU A 137 -0.04 6.15 11.40
C LEU A 137 0.18 5.21 12.59
N GLY A 138 -0.91 4.83 13.23
CA GLY A 138 -0.88 3.96 14.40
C GLY A 138 -0.75 4.71 15.72
N THR A 139 -0.68 3.93 16.80
CA THR A 139 -0.50 4.41 18.18
C THR A 139 0.36 3.40 18.94
N GLU A 140 0.88 3.76 20.11
CA GLU A 140 1.63 2.82 20.96
C GLU A 140 0.88 1.51 21.23
N THR A 141 -0.44 1.57 21.38
CA THR A 141 -1.31 0.40 21.60
C THR A 141 -1.74 -0.33 20.33
N ASN A 142 -1.49 0.26 19.15
CA ASN A 142 -1.83 -0.31 17.84
C ASN A 142 -0.81 0.20 16.79
N PRO A 143 0.44 -0.28 16.86
CA PRO A 143 1.54 0.21 16.03
C PRO A 143 1.63 -0.51 14.68
N TRP A 144 2.56 -0.10 13.83
CA TRP A 144 3.05 -0.98 12.76
C TRP A 144 3.94 -2.06 13.35
N ILE A 145 3.84 -3.28 12.84
CA ILE A 145 4.59 -4.43 13.35
C ILE A 145 5.31 -5.13 12.19
N LEU A 146 6.63 -5.27 12.31
CA LEU A 146 7.44 -6.16 11.48
C LEU A 146 7.85 -7.35 12.34
N ASN A 147 7.35 -8.55 12.06
CA ASN A 147 7.65 -9.74 12.86
C ASN A 147 7.70 -11.01 12.03
N VAL A 148 8.27 -12.07 12.61
CA VAL A 148 8.22 -13.43 12.08
C VAL A 148 7.15 -14.20 12.83
N VAL A 149 6.28 -14.89 12.09
CA VAL A 149 5.19 -15.70 12.63
C VAL A 149 5.24 -17.08 11.98
N THR A 150 4.96 -18.12 12.76
CA THR A 150 4.81 -19.48 12.27
C THR A 150 3.34 -19.90 12.37
N ALA A 151 2.82 -20.47 11.29
CA ALA A 151 1.46 -21.02 11.25
C ALA A 151 1.47 -22.44 10.67
N THR A 152 0.64 -23.32 11.22
CA THR A 152 0.40 -24.64 10.65
C THR A 152 -0.62 -24.50 9.52
N VAL A 153 -0.19 -24.77 8.29
CA VAL A 153 -1.03 -24.69 7.08
C VAL A 153 -0.86 -25.95 6.24
N PRO A 154 -1.89 -26.39 5.50
CA PRO A 154 -1.75 -27.50 4.58
C PRO A 154 -0.77 -27.13 3.45
N ASP A 155 -0.01 -28.12 3.00
CA ASP A 155 0.76 -28.02 1.77
C ASP A 155 -0.14 -28.15 0.52
N PHE A 156 0.45 -28.10 -0.68
CA PHE A 156 -0.31 -28.21 -1.92
C PHE A 156 -0.94 -29.60 -2.13
N ALA A 157 -0.47 -30.64 -1.41
CA ALA A 157 -1.07 -31.97 -1.39
C ALA A 157 -2.20 -32.10 -0.33
N GLY A 158 -2.40 -31.07 0.49
CA GLY A 158 -3.44 -31.02 1.51
C GLY A 158 -3.02 -31.56 2.88
N LEU A 159 -1.72 -31.83 3.10
CA LEU A 159 -1.19 -32.39 4.35
C LEU A 159 -0.80 -31.26 5.32
N SER A 160 -1.28 -31.34 6.58
CA SER A 160 -1.10 -30.29 7.59
C SER A 160 -0.34 -30.74 8.85
N THR A 161 -0.17 -32.04 9.09
CA THR A 161 0.23 -32.60 10.40
C THR A 161 1.71 -32.39 10.79
N SER A 162 2.49 -31.70 9.95
CA SER A 162 3.91 -31.42 10.20
C SER A 162 4.45 -30.22 9.40
N ASN A 163 3.59 -29.48 8.69
CA ASN A 163 4.00 -28.37 7.84
C ASN A 163 3.79 -27.04 8.57
N ASN A 164 4.84 -26.57 9.22
CA ASN A 164 4.89 -25.23 9.79
C ASN A 164 5.42 -24.25 8.72
N LEU A 165 4.60 -23.27 8.37
CA LEU A 165 5.01 -22.17 7.49
C LEU A 165 5.45 -20.99 8.37
N SER A 166 6.74 -20.69 8.36
CA SER A 166 7.27 -19.46 8.92
C SER A 166 7.27 -18.36 7.86
N TYR A 167 6.81 -17.16 8.23
CA TYR A 167 6.75 -16.02 7.34
C TYR A 167 7.16 -14.74 8.05
N LEU A 168 7.89 -13.88 7.33
CA LEU A 168 8.13 -12.50 7.72
C LEU A 168 6.90 -11.69 7.31
N GLN A 169 6.34 -10.89 8.22
CA GLN A 169 5.21 -10.03 7.90
C GLN A 169 5.45 -8.59 8.33
N LEU A 170 4.97 -7.67 7.51
CA LEU A 170 4.74 -6.27 7.86
C LEU A 170 3.24 -6.05 7.98
N GLU A 171 2.80 -5.66 9.16
CA GLU A 171 1.40 -5.42 9.51
C GLU A 171 1.20 -3.93 9.83
N ALA A 172 0.24 -3.32 9.14
CA ALA A 172 -0.26 -2.00 9.49
C ALA A 172 -1.08 -2.08 10.79
N PRO A 173 -1.28 -0.97 11.52
CA PRO A 173 -2.20 -0.92 12.65
C PRO A 173 -3.52 -1.60 12.33
N LEU A 174 -4.09 -2.35 13.28
CA LEU A 174 -5.36 -3.03 13.07
C LEU A 174 -6.48 -2.01 12.86
N ALA A 175 -7.35 -2.26 11.89
CA ALA A 175 -8.51 -1.41 11.67
C ALA A 175 -9.58 -1.65 12.74
N LEU A 176 -10.15 -0.59 13.28
CA LEU A 176 -11.20 -0.67 14.29
C LEU A 176 -12.50 -1.24 13.70
N GLN A 177 -13.22 -1.99 14.52
CA GLN A 177 -14.59 -2.39 14.22
C GLN A 177 -15.55 -1.24 14.59
N SER A 178 -16.56 -0.99 13.75
CA SER A 178 -17.67 -0.05 14.02
C SER A 178 -17.26 1.38 14.38
N GLN A 179 -16.04 1.81 14.03
CA GLN A 179 -15.54 3.15 14.29
C GLN A 179 -15.12 3.83 12.98
N PRO A 180 -15.36 5.15 12.84
CA PRO A 180 -14.90 5.89 11.68
C PRO A 180 -13.38 5.90 11.60
N ILE A 181 -12.87 5.99 10.37
CA ILE A 181 -11.45 6.25 10.09
C ILE A 181 -11.05 7.53 10.83
N ARG A 182 -9.97 7.46 11.64
CA ARG A 182 -9.41 8.63 12.33
C ARG A 182 -8.92 9.68 11.32
N TYR A 183 -8.78 10.93 11.76
CA TYR A 183 -8.29 12.02 10.90
C TYR A 183 -6.85 11.82 10.40
N ASP A 184 -6.13 10.88 10.99
CA ASP A 184 -4.78 10.39 10.67
C ASP A 184 -4.74 9.66 9.31
N THR A 185 -5.10 10.38 8.25
CA THR A 185 -5.14 9.88 6.87
C THR A 185 -4.08 10.56 6.04
N MET A 186 -3.68 9.89 4.97
CA MET A 186 -2.62 10.34 4.08
C MET A 186 -3.19 11.00 2.82
N LYS A 187 -2.42 11.94 2.30
CA LYS A 187 -2.50 12.44 0.94
C LYS A 187 -1.31 11.94 0.14
N LEU A 188 -1.60 11.29 -0.97
CA LEU A 188 -0.65 11.01 -2.04
C LEU A 188 -0.97 11.93 -3.21
N GLY A 189 -0.02 12.73 -3.64
CA GLY A 189 -0.16 13.49 -4.87
C GLY A 189 0.98 13.19 -5.84
N LEU A 190 0.77 13.49 -7.12
CA LEU A 190 1.80 13.49 -8.15
C LEU A 190 1.38 14.32 -9.37
N TRP A 191 2.36 14.68 -10.18
CA TRP A 191 2.14 15.10 -11.56
C TRP A 191 2.70 14.06 -12.51
N GLY A 192 2.23 14.09 -13.76
CA GLY A 192 2.85 13.30 -14.80
C GLY A 192 2.61 13.81 -16.21
N ASP A 193 3.52 13.41 -17.08
CA ASP A 193 3.49 13.66 -18.52
C ASP A 193 3.60 12.34 -19.27
N LEU A 194 2.62 12.06 -20.13
CA LEU A 194 2.62 10.93 -21.05
C LEU A 194 2.93 11.46 -22.43
N PHE A 195 4.11 11.14 -22.97
CA PHE A 195 4.51 11.55 -24.30
C PHE A 195 4.31 10.46 -25.34
N ALA A 196 3.85 10.84 -26.52
CA ALA A 196 3.96 10.02 -27.71
C ALA A 196 5.33 10.27 -28.37
N ARG A 197 6.09 9.21 -28.63
CA ARG A 197 7.43 9.30 -29.21
C ARG A 197 7.42 9.19 -30.72
N ASN A 198 8.23 10.03 -31.35
CA ASN A 198 8.63 9.88 -32.73
C ASN A 198 9.69 8.78 -32.86
N GLN A 199 9.37 7.74 -33.64
CA GLN A 199 10.27 6.60 -33.82
C GLN A 199 11.44 6.89 -34.75
N THR A 200 11.34 7.93 -35.58
CA THR A 200 12.42 8.28 -36.53
C THR A 200 13.51 9.13 -35.87
N VAL A 201 13.26 9.63 -34.65
CA VAL A 201 14.21 10.44 -33.88
C VAL A 201 14.82 9.57 -32.79
N ALA A 202 16.15 9.48 -32.78
CA ALA A 202 16.89 8.76 -31.76
C ALA A 202 16.62 9.33 -30.35
N ALA A 203 16.61 8.47 -29.34
CA ALA A 203 16.47 8.92 -27.95
C ALA A 203 17.67 9.80 -27.56
N PRO A 204 17.45 10.97 -26.92
CA PRO A 204 18.54 11.76 -26.36
C PRO A 204 19.32 10.97 -25.30
N PRO A 205 20.61 11.28 -25.08
CA PRO A 205 21.34 10.73 -23.95
C PRO A 205 20.69 11.17 -22.62
N LEU A 206 20.89 10.39 -21.57
CA LEU A 206 20.41 10.73 -20.23
C LEU A 206 21.31 11.81 -19.62
N ASN A 207 20.71 12.74 -18.89
CA ASN A 207 21.41 13.61 -17.95
C ASN A 207 21.65 12.81 -16.66
N PHE A 208 22.91 12.57 -16.32
CA PHE A 208 23.29 11.78 -15.13
C PHE A 208 22.86 12.41 -13.81
N LEU A 209 22.68 13.73 -13.76
CA LEU A 209 22.25 14.44 -12.55
C LEU A 209 20.75 14.30 -12.28
N THR A 210 19.93 14.33 -13.34
CA THR A 210 18.46 14.33 -13.19
C THR A 210 17.81 13.00 -13.54
N GLY A 211 18.52 12.08 -14.21
CA GLY A 211 17.98 10.82 -14.73
C GLY A 211 17.03 11.00 -15.94
N ALA A 212 16.75 12.22 -16.38
CA ALA A 212 15.90 12.53 -17.52
C ALA A 212 16.69 12.56 -18.84
N PRO A 213 16.04 12.44 -20.02
CA PRO A 213 16.66 12.81 -21.29
C PRO A 213 17.24 14.23 -21.26
N SER A 214 18.36 14.46 -21.94
CA SER A 214 19.01 15.78 -21.98
C SER A 214 18.26 16.83 -22.81
N THR A 215 17.35 16.40 -23.69
CA THR A 215 16.51 17.28 -24.52
C THR A 215 15.13 16.66 -24.73
N LEU A 216 14.21 17.44 -25.31
CA LEU A 216 12.85 16.98 -25.69
C LEU A 216 12.82 16.25 -27.05
N ALA A 217 13.97 15.94 -27.66
CA ALA A 217 13.99 15.41 -29.02
C ALA A 217 13.28 14.06 -29.12
N GLY A 218 12.43 13.92 -30.13
CA GLY A 218 11.65 12.72 -30.38
C GLY A 218 10.38 12.58 -29.54
N LEU A 219 9.96 13.64 -28.83
CA LEU A 219 8.63 13.74 -28.22
C LEU A 219 7.72 14.56 -29.15
N ASP A 220 6.53 14.06 -29.48
CA ASP A 220 5.61 14.68 -30.45
C ASP A 220 4.33 15.24 -29.81
N GLU A 221 3.76 14.49 -28.88
CA GLU A 221 2.49 14.81 -28.22
C GLU A 221 2.62 14.55 -26.73
N LYS A 222 1.88 15.30 -25.91
CA LYS A 222 1.91 15.20 -24.45
C LYS A 222 0.50 15.22 -23.89
N LEU A 223 0.18 14.26 -23.04
CA LEU A 223 -0.92 14.36 -22.09
C LEU A 223 -0.34 14.61 -20.71
N ARG A 224 -0.64 15.77 -20.14
CA ARG A 224 -0.25 16.12 -18.78
C ARG A 224 -1.40 15.89 -17.81
N PHE A 225 -1.09 15.42 -16.61
CA PHE A 225 -2.08 15.22 -15.56
C PHE A 225 -1.52 15.51 -14.15
N GLN A 226 -2.45 15.82 -13.25
CA GLN A 226 -2.25 15.82 -11.81
C GLN A 226 -3.11 14.71 -11.22
N MET A 227 -2.56 13.96 -10.28
CA MET A 227 -3.31 12.99 -9.49
C MET A 227 -3.16 13.30 -8.00
N ILE A 228 -4.29 13.34 -7.29
CA ILE A 228 -4.35 13.56 -5.84
C ILE A 228 -5.29 12.52 -5.24
N ALA A 229 -4.74 11.61 -4.44
CA ALA A 229 -5.50 10.69 -3.59
C ALA A 229 -5.46 11.23 -2.16
N ASN A 230 -6.58 11.78 -1.69
CA ASN A 230 -6.73 12.42 -0.40
C ASN A 230 -7.56 11.56 0.55
N GLY A 231 -7.11 11.46 1.80
CA GLY A 231 -7.81 10.69 2.84
C GLY A 231 -7.48 9.20 2.89
N LEU A 232 -6.34 8.75 2.33
CA LEU A 232 -5.94 7.35 2.32
C LEU A 232 -5.70 6.82 3.74
N TYR A 233 -6.22 5.63 4.01
CA TYR A 233 -6.16 4.91 5.27
C TYR A 233 -5.75 3.47 5.02
N LEU A 234 -4.66 3.05 5.66
CA LEU A 234 -3.99 1.77 5.41
C LEU A 234 -4.24 0.70 6.48
N ASP A 235 -4.90 1.03 7.58
CA ASP A 235 -5.01 0.10 8.72
C ASP A 235 -5.68 -1.22 8.32
N GLY A 236 -5.16 -2.32 8.87
CA GLY A 236 -5.47 -3.69 8.51
C GLY A 236 -4.78 -4.19 7.25
N SER A 237 -3.94 -3.38 6.59
CA SER A 237 -3.07 -3.87 5.51
C SER A 237 -1.97 -4.78 6.06
N LYS A 238 -1.56 -5.76 5.24
CA LYS A 238 -0.56 -6.76 5.61
C LYS A 238 0.20 -7.26 4.39
N LEU A 239 1.51 -7.35 4.53
CA LEU A 239 2.39 -8.04 3.58
C LEU A 239 3.05 -9.21 4.30
N ARG A 240 3.04 -10.39 3.68
CA ARG A 240 3.75 -11.59 4.15
C ARG A 240 4.71 -12.05 3.07
N VAL A 241 5.90 -12.44 3.49
CA VAL A 241 6.95 -13.03 2.64
C VAL A 241 7.37 -14.35 3.25
N PHE A 242 7.38 -15.40 2.46
CA PHE A 242 7.67 -16.75 2.93
C PHE A 242 8.16 -17.65 1.80
N GLN A 243 8.69 -18.82 2.18
CA GLN A 243 8.91 -19.90 1.22
C GLN A 243 7.67 -20.78 1.16
N THR A 244 7.15 -21.06 -0.03
CA THR A 244 5.99 -21.93 -0.21
C THR A 244 6.29 -23.38 0.23
N LEU A 245 5.23 -24.10 0.63
CA LEU A 245 5.32 -25.51 1.01
C LEU A 245 5.43 -26.43 -0.21
N ASP A 246 5.60 -27.74 0.06
CA ASP A 246 5.68 -28.78 -0.98
C ASP A 246 4.29 -29.25 -1.44
N GLY A 247 4.24 -30.38 -2.16
CA GLY A 247 3.01 -31.08 -2.52
C GLY A 247 2.44 -30.70 -3.89
N ALA A 248 3.04 -29.73 -4.58
CA ALA A 248 2.65 -29.36 -5.93
C ALA A 248 3.20 -30.40 -6.92
N THR A 249 2.30 -31.12 -7.57
CA THR A 249 2.60 -32.05 -8.67
C THR A 249 2.07 -31.48 -9.97
N ASN A 250 2.60 -31.91 -11.12
CA ASN A 250 2.10 -31.54 -12.46
C ASN A 250 0.69 -32.12 -12.77
N THR A 251 -0.08 -32.47 -11.75
CA THR A 251 -1.44 -33.00 -11.83
C THR A 251 -2.46 -31.88 -11.63
N GLY A 252 -3.57 -31.91 -12.37
CA GLY A 252 -4.64 -30.93 -12.19
C GLY A 252 -4.22 -29.49 -12.57
N GLY A 253 -3.18 -29.31 -13.38
CA GLY A 253 -2.70 -28.00 -13.84
C GLY A 253 -1.94 -27.19 -12.79
N MET A 254 -1.43 -27.85 -11.76
CA MET A 254 -0.52 -27.27 -10.77
C MET A 254 0.93 -27.43 -11.24
N SER A 255 1.82 -26.46 -10.99
CA SER A 255 3.23 -26.53 -11.41
C SER A 255 4.11 -27.04 -10.26
N THR A 256 5.05 -27.95 -10.53
CA THR A 256 6.06 -28.34 -9.53
C THR A 256 6.97 -27.18 -9.12
N SER A 257 7.02 -26.10 -9.90
CA SER A 257 7.76 -24.89 -9.57
C SER A 257 7.13 -24.08 -8.42
N TYR A 258 5.91 -24.43 -8.01
CA TYR A 258 5.28 -23.83 -6.83
C TYR A 258 5.93 -24.29 -5.53
N ASN A 259 6.66 -25.41 -5.52
CA ASN A 259 7.29 -25.95 -4.31
C ASN A 259 8.54 -25.16 -3.95
N LYS A 260 8.70 -24.80 -2.67
CA LYS A 260 9.91 -24.16 -2.12
C LYS A 260 10.33 -22.85 -2.81
N THR A 261 9.36 -22.14 -3.37
CA THR A 261 9.54 -20.89 -4.11
C THR A 261 9.24 -19.68 -3.21
N LEU A 262 9.74 -18.49 -3.58
CA LEU A 262 9.40 -17.25 -2.90
C LEU A 262 7.91 -16.94 -3.05
N GLY A 263 7.18 -17.02 -1.94
CA GLY A 263 5.77 -16.74 -1.82
C GLY A 263 5.48 -15.41 -1.12
N LEU A 264 4.43 -14.76 -1.57
CA LEU A 264 3.91 -13.51 -1.05
C LEU A 264 2.42 -13.65 -0.72
N GLY A 265 1.99 -12.97 0.33
CA GLY A 265 0.57 -12.74 0.61
C GLY A 265 0.35 -11.26 0.92
N LEU A 266 -0.53 -10.60 0.17
CA LEU A 266 -0.80 -9.18 0.30
C LEU A 266 -2.28 -8.96 0.57
N LEU A 267 -2.58 -8.31 1.70
CA LEU A 267 -3.84 -7.62 1.95
C LEU A 267 -3.54 -6.12 1.92
N LEU A 268 -3.90 -5.45 0.83
CA LEU A 268 -3.70 -4.01 0.68
C LEU A 268 -5.04 -3.28 0.84
N ARG A 269 -5.10 -2.34 1.78
CA ARG A 269 -6.27 -1.52 2.03
C ARG A 269 -5.95 -0.07 1.71
N LEU A 270 -6.55 0.44 0.64
CA LEU A 270 -6.52 1.84 0.22
C LEU A 270 -7.93 2.39 0.44
N ASN A 271 -8.29 2.55 1.71
CA ASN A 271 -9.60 3.06 2.08
C ASN A 271 -9.54 4.57 2.24
N THR A 272 -10.66 5.24 2.00
CA THR A 272 -10.79 6.65 2.30
C THR A 272 -11.92 6.92 3.27
N HIS A 273 -13.02 6.16 3.20
CA HIS A 273 -14.25 6.53 3.90
C HIS A 273 -14.96 5.33 4.53
N TYR A 274 -15.02 5.29 5.85
CA TYR A 274 -15.78 4.27 6.58
C TYR A 274 -17.29 4.41 6.35
N LEU A 275 -17.85 5.61 6.56
CA LEU A 275 -19.30 5.92 6.53
C LEU A 275 -19.78 6.47 5.18
N SER A 276 -19.39 5.82 4.08
CA SER A 276 -19.71 6.33 2.74
C SER A 276 -21.20 6.35 2.41
N ASP A 277 -22.05 5.64 3.14
CA ASP A 277 -23.51 5.64 3.03
C ASP A 277 -24.17 7.00 3.30
N SER A 278 -23.50 7.84 4.10
CA SER A 278 -23.89 9.22 4.38
C SER A 278 -23.08 10.25 3.57
N GLY A 279 -22.11 9.79 2.77
CA GLY A 279 -21.10 10.62 2.13
C GLY A 279 -21.63 11.44 0.94
N GLY A 280 -21.23 12.70 0.90
CA GLY A 280 -21.31 13.57 -0.28
C GLY A 280 -19.98 13.64 -1.02
N ASN A 281 -19.84 14.66 -1.85
CA ASN A 281 -18.60 15.01 -2.55
C ASN A 281 -17.57 15.58 -1.55
N ASN A 282 -16.93 14.71 -0.79
CA ASN A 282 -16.00 15.08 0.27
C ASN A 282 -14.56 15.21 -0.27
N ASP A 283 -14.02 16.42 -0.22
CA ASP A 283 -12.69 16.77 -0.74
C ASP A 283 -11.53 16.15 0.03
N ASP A 284 -11.75 15.71 1.27
CA ASP A 284 -10.78 14.97 2.09
C ASP A 284 -10.88 13.44 1.91
N LYS A 285 -11.69 12.97 0.96
CA LYS A 285 -12.03 11.56 0.73
C LYS A 285 -12.17 11.31 -0.78
N VAL A 286 -11.14 11.59 -1.56
CA VAL A 286 -11.26 11.63 -3.02
C VAL A 286 -9.96 11.24 -3.71
N LEU A 287 -10.10 10.49 -4.81
CA LEU A 287 -9.08 10.39 -5.84
C LEU A 287 -9.46 11.32 -6.99
N ARG A 288 -8.66 12.35 -7.21
CA ARG A 288 -8.83 13.32 -8.29
C ARG A 288 -7.76 13.13 -9.34
N ILE A 289 -8.16 13.17 -10.60
CA ILE A 289 -7.28 13.23 -11.76
C ILE A 289 -7.70 14.43 -12.61
N SER A 290 -6.78 15.36 -12.88
CA SER A 290 -7.04 16.55 -13.68
C SER A 290 -6.03 16.70 -14.80
N THR A 291 -6.49 17.08 -15.98
CA THR A 291 -5.65 17.33 -17.17
C THR A 291 -5.73 18.77 -17.66
N ARG A 292 -6.62 19.60 -17.08
CA ARG A 292 -6.78 21.00 -17.48
C ARG A 292 -5.79 21.90 -16.77
N GLU A 293 -4.76 22.27 -17.50
CA GLU A 293 -3.82 23.32 -17.10
C GLU A 293 -4.51 24.71 -17.12
N THR A 294 -4.21 25.58 -16.16
CA THR A 294 -4.69 26.98 -16.13
C THR A 294 -3.76 27.95 -16.85
N THR A 295 -2.55 27.49 -17.18
CA THR A 295 -1.48 28.27 -17.79
C THR A 295 -0.73 27.40 -18.79
N GLY A 296 -0.35 27.93 -19.94
CA GLY A 296 0.43 27.21 -20.93
C GLY A 296 0.09 27.61 -22.37
N THR A 297 0.84 27.07 -23.32
CA THR A 297 0.58 27.23 -24.76
C THR A 297 0.08 25.92 -25.35
N THR A 298 -0.74 26.00 -26.40
CA THR A 298 -1.20 24.83 -27.15
C THR A 298 -0.01 23.98 -27.62
N LYS A 299 -0.06 22.66 -27.37
CA LYS A 299 1.01 21.69 -27.68
C LYS A 299 2.36 21.98 -27.03
N ASP A 300 2.37 22.54 -25.82
CA ASP A 300 3.59 22.64 -25.03
C ASP A 300 4.15 21.23 -24.73
N LEU A 301 5.37 20.96 -25.19
CA LEU A 301 6.10 19.71 -24.91
C LEU A 301 7.07 19.83 -23.74
N THR A 302 7.21 21.03 -23.14
CA THR A 302 8.07 21.20 -21.98
C THR A 302 7.55 20.37 -20.80
N THR A 303 8.49 19.83 -20.03
CA THR A 303 8.19 19.06 -18.83
C THR A 303 9.17 19.43 -17.73
N PRO A 304 8.71 19.63 -16.48
CA PRO A 304 9.59 19.85 -15.33
C PRO A 304 10.72 18.82 -15.23
N ALA A 305 10.45 17.58 -15.63
CA ALA A 305 11.40 16.48 -15.63
C ALA A 305 12.64 16.71 -16.53
N ILE A 306 12.47 17.32 -17.71
CA ILE A 306 13.53 17.50 -18.73
C ILE A 306 13.97 18.97 -18.80
N SER A 307 13.01 19.89 -18.85
CA SER A 307 13.23 21.30 -19.10
C SER A 307 13.63 22.09 -17.84
N GLY A 308 13.51 21.50 -16.66
CA GLY A 308 13.77 22.18 -15.38
C GLY A 308 12.79 23.34 -15.10
N THR A 309 11.64 23.34 -15.75
CA THR A 309 10.58 24.33 -15.55
C THR A 309 9.78 24.01 -14.28
N GLY A 310 9.07 25.01 -13.73
CA GLY A 310 8.19 24.80 -12.58
C GLY A 310 7.01 23.88 -12.91
N ALA A 311 6.44 23.24 -11.89
CA ALA A 311 5.27 22.36 -12.05
C ALA A 311 4.05 23.12 -12.59
N ALA A 312 3.29 22.46 -13.45
CA ALA A 312 2.08 23.02 -14.04
C ALA A 312 0.99 23.28 -12.99
N GLN A 313 0.19 24.31 -13.24
CA GLN A 313 -0.99 24.66 -12.45
C GLN A 313 -2.24 24.11 -13.13
N PHE A 314 -3.11 23.48 -12.36
CA PHE A 314 -4.35 22.86 -12.86
C PHE A 314 -5.56 23.63 -12.35
N SER A 315 -6.66 23.53 -13.09
CA SER A 315 -7.95 24.09 -12.65
C SER A 315 -8.29 23.53 -11.28
N ASP A 316 -8.79 24.35 -10.37
CA ASP A 316 -9.28 23.93 -9.05
C ASP A 316 -10.62 23.16 -9.12
N LYS A 317 -11.34 23.26 -10.25
CA LYS A 317 -12.69 22.72 -10.41
C LYS A 317 -12.74 21.55 -11.37
N GLU A 318 -12.03 21.60 -12.51
CA GLU A 318 -12.12 20.55 -13.53
C GLU A 318 -11.33 19.30 -13.14
N GLY A 319 -11.90 18.14 -13.48
CA GLY A 319 -11.23 16.85 -13.41
C GLY A 319 -12.20 15.69 -13.27
N LEU A 320 -11.63 14.48 -13.26
CA LEU A 320 -12.29 13.28 -12.80
C LEU A 320 -12.12 13.18 -11.28
N TYR A 321 -13.24 13.12 -10.57
CA TYR A 321 -13.29 12.93 -9.12
C TYR A 321 -13.91 11.56 -8.84
N ILE A 322 -13.21 10.75 -8.06
CA ILE A 322 -13.67 9.47 -7.55
C ILE A 322 -13.78 9.65 -6.04
N TYR A 323 -14.98 9.92 -5.55
CA TYR A 323 -15.24 10.15 -4.13
C TYR A 323 -15.36 8.86 -3.36
N SER A 324 -14.90 8.89 -2.11
CA SER A 324 -14.94 7.78 -1.15
C SER A 324 -14.44 6.44 -1.73
N PRO A 325 -13.33 6.38 -2.50
CA PRO A 325 -12.82 5.11 -2.98
C PRO A 325 -12.33 4.28 -1.80
N ASN A 326 -12.83 3.07 -1.68
CA ASN A 326 -12.41 2.05 -0.73
C ASN A 326 -11.99 0.82 -1.51
N ILE A 327 -10.67 0.60 -1.61
CA ILE A 327 -10.11 -0.51 -2.36
C ILE A 327 -9.41 -1.44 -1.37
N ASN A 328 -9.95 -2.65 -1.21
CA ASN A 328 -9.39 -3.68 -0.32
C ASN A 328 -9.02 -4.87 -1.20
N LEU A 329 -7.74 -5.00 -1.51
CA LEU A 329 -7.20 -6.00 -2.42
C LEU A 329 -6.53 -7.13 -1.64
N VAL A 330 -7.05 -8.34 -1.81
CA VAL A 330 -6.39 -9.58 -1.40
C VAL A 330 -5.69 -10.17 -2.62
N LEU A 331 -4.36 -10.12 -2.62
CA LEU A 331 -3.51 -10.70 -3.65
C LEU A 331 -2.59 -11.75 -3.02
N GLY A 332 -2.99 -13.01 -3.18
CA GLY A 332 -2.32 -14.14 -2.57
C GLY A 332 -2.56 -14.23 -1.05
N SER A 333 -2.30 -15.41 -0.50
CA SER A 333 -2.38 -15.72 0.93
C SER A 333 -1.45 -16.88 1.28
N ILE A 334 -1.36 -17.25 2.54
CA ILE A 334 -0.62 -18.45 2.97
C ILE A 334 -1.23 -19.76 2.44
N TYR A 335 -2.49 -19.74 1.97
CA TYR A 335 -3.18 -20.89 1.38
C TYR A 335 -3.18 -20.88 -0.15
N GLN A 336 -2.94 -19.72 -0.75
CA GLN A 336 -2.82 -19.53 -2.20
C GLN A 336 -1.79 -18.41 -2.46
N PRO A 337 -0.49 -18.72 -2.42
CA PRO A 337 0.55 -17.70 -2.50
C PRO A 337 0.59 -16.99 -3.87
N LEU A 338 0.99 -15.72 -3.87
CA LEU A 338 1.56 -15.07 -5.05
C LEU A 338 3.04 -15.45 -5.09
N ILE A 339 3.47 -16.21 -6.10
CA ILE A 339 4.86 -16.64 -6.25
C ILE A 339 5.64 -15.74 -7.19
N VAL A 340 6.93 -15.60 -6.90
CA VAL A 340 7.93 -15.04 -7.79
C VAL A 340 8.86 -16.17 -8.21
N ASP A 341 8.85 -16.51 -9.49
CA ASP A 341 9.57 -17.67 -10.02
C ASP A 341 10.11 -17.39 -11.42
N THR A 342 11.00 -18.26 -11.90
CA THR A 342 11.43 -18.34 -13.30
C THR A 342 11.10 -19.72 -13.86
N PRO A 343 9.82 -19.99 -14.22
CA PRO A 343 9.38 -21.36 -14.56
C PRO A 343 10.12 -21.98 -15.76
N ASP A 344 10.58 -21.13 -16.68
CA ASP A 344 11.35 -21.50 -17.88
C ASP A 344 12.86 -21.23 -17.76
N GLY A 345 13.32 -20.83 -16.57
CA GLY A 345 14.70 -20.44 -16.28
C GLY A 345 15.16 -19.14 -16.96
N LYS A 346 14.25 -18.38 -17.57
CA LYS A 346 14.59 -17.18 -18.35
C LYS A 346 13.75 -15.96 -17.96
N ASN A 347 12.45 -16.16 -17.82
CA ASN A 347 11.47 -15.12 -17.62
C ASN A 347 11.07 -15.06 -16.15
N LEU A 348 11.15 -13.87 -15.56
CA LEU A 348 10.60 -13.63 -14.24
C LEU A 348 9.08 -13.64 -14.35
N SER A 349 8.43 -14.44 -13.51
CA SER A 349 6.99 -14.57 -13.44
C SER A 349 6.49 -14.24 -12.05
N LEU A 350 5.49 -13.36 -11.97
CA LEU A 350 4.64 -13.16 -10.81
C LEU A 350 3.32 -13.88 -11.06
N GLU A 351 3.03 -14.92 -10.29
CA GLU A 351 1.88 -15.80 -10.52
C GLU A 351 1.15 -16.10 -9.22
N VAL A 352 -0.16 -15.93 -9.17
CA VAL A 352 -0.96 -16.48 -8.07
C VAL A 352 -1.10 -17.98 -8.31
N THR A 353 -0.63 -18.79 -7.36
CA THR A 353 -0.67 -20.24 -7.49
C THR A 353 -2.09 -20.74 -7.69
N ARG A 354 -2.23 -21.81 -8.45
CA ARG A 354 -3.50 -22.52 -8.54
C ARG A 354 -3.94 -23.05 -7.17
N ILE A 355 -5.24 -22.99 -6.89
CA ILE A 355 -5.84 -23.61 -5.70
C ILE A 355 -5.87 -25.14 -5.89
N PRO A 356 -5.22 -25.93 -5.01
CA PRO A 356 -5.31 -27.38 -5.04
C PRO A 356 -6.73 -27.88 -4.86
N ASN A 357 -7.09 -28.97 -5.55
CA ASN A 357 -8.34 -29.70 -5.30
C ASN A 357 -8.22 -30.56 -4.02
N GLN A 358 -7.94 -29.90 -2.90
CA GLN A 358 -7.78 -30.52 -1.58
C GLN A 358 -8.67 -29.76 -0.61
N ALA A 359 -9.57 -30.49 0.06
CA ALA A 359 -10.56 -29.87 0.96
C ALA A 359 -9.91 -29.09 2.11
N SER A 360 -8.77 -29.56 2.61
CA SER A 360 -7.99 -28.85 3.62
C SER A 360 -7.47 -27.50 3.12
N VAL A 361 -7.29 -27.30 1.81
CA VAL A 361 -6.80 -26.04 1.22
C VAL A 361 -7.94 -25.16 0.75
N TYR A 362 -8.80 -25.65 -0.16
CA TYR A 362 -9.81 -24.79 -0.79
C TYR A 362 -10.85 -24.27 0.19
N LYS A 363 -11.12 -24.98 1.29
CA LYS A 363 -12.05 -24.51 2.33
C LYS A 363 -11.50 -23.32 3.12
N ASN A 364 -10.18 -23.10 3.14
CA ASN A 364 -9.60 -21.89 3.71
C ASN A 364 -9.76 -20.67 2.79
N ILE A 365 -10.11 -20.87 1.52
CA ILE A 365 -10.15 -19.80 0.52
C ILE A 365 -11.59 -19.46 0.13
N TYR A 366 -12.39 -20.46 -0.21
CA TYR A 366 -13.76 -20.27 -0.68
C TYR A 366 -14.73 -19.94 0.46
N THR A 367 -15.77 -19.20 0.11
CA THR A 367 -16.89 -18.83 0.97
C THR A 367 -18.12 -19.63 0.54
N ASP A 368 -18.82 -20.24 1.49
CA ASP A 368 -20.17 -20.75 1.22
C ASP A 368 -21.20 -19.62 1.46
N TYR A 369 -21.67 -19.03 0.37
CA TYR A 369 -22.67 -17.95 0.41
C TYR A 369 -24.07 -18.43 0.83
N SER A 370 -24.34 -19.74 0.87
CA SER A 370 -25.60 -20.25 1.43
C SER A 370 -25.61 -20.21 2.96
N GLY A 371 -24.43 -20.10 3.59
CA GLY A 371 -24.27 -20.13 5.04
C GLY A 371 -24.53 -21.50 5.68
N THR A 372 -24.61 -22.57 4.88
CA THR A 372 -24.95 -23.92 5.36
C THR A 372 -23.72 -24.71 5.82
N ASP A 373 -22.59 -24.57 5.12
CA ASP A 373 -21.33 -25.21 5.44
C ASP A 373 -20.33 -24.20 6.04
N THR A 374 -20.28 -24.18 7.37
CA THR A 374 -19.35 -23.33 8.15
C THR A 374 -17.89 -23.78 8.10
N THR A 375 -17.58 -24.89 7.41
CA THR A 375 -16.20 -25.34 7.23
C THR A 375 -15.46 -24.49 6.19
N TYR A 376 -16.18 -23.81 5.30
CA TYR A 376 -15.62 -22.77 4.43
C TYR A 376 -15.30 -21.52 5.25
N LYS A 377 -14.03 -21.10 5.22
CA LYS A 377 -13.48 -19.98 5.98
C LYS A 377 -13.18 -18.75 5.12
N GLY A 378 -13.43 -18.84 3.82
CA GLY A 378 -13.34 -17.69 2.93
C GLY A 378 -14.24 -16.56 3.39
N SER A 379 -13.78 -15.34 3.16
CA SER A 379 -14.53 -14.13 3.52
C SER A 379 -14.04 -12.93 2.73
N THR A 380 -14.89 -11.91 2.64
CA THR A 380 -14.57 -10.66 1.97
C THR A 380 -13.87 -9.67 2.91
N CYS A 381 -12.93 -8.92 2.36
CA CYS A 381 -12.39 -7.72 2.97
C CYS A 381 -12.99 -6.48 2.33
N ASN A 382 -13.71 -5.69 3.14
CA ASN A 382 -14.19 -4.35 2.82
C ASN A 382 -13.85 -3.37 3.94
N VAL A 383 -14.25 -2.11 3.79
CA VAL A 383 -13.90 -1.04 4.75
C VAL A 383 -14.54 -1.26 6.14
N ARG A 384 -15.66 -1.97 6.20
CA ARG A 384 -16.43 -2.22 7.44
C ARG A 384 -16.08 -3.56 8.10
N TYR A 385 -15.64 -4.54 7.31
CA TYR A 385 -15.43 -5.92 7.73
C TYR A 385 -14.30 -6.56 6.91
N CYS A 386 -13.39 -7.30 7.56
CA CYS A 386 -12.28 -7.95 6.86
C CYS A 386 -11.95 -9.34 7.43
N GLY A 387 -12.82 -10.30 7.18
CA GLY A 387 -12.70 -11.64 7.77
C GLY A 387 -13.02 -11.65 9.26
N SER A 388 -12.52 -12.63 10.01
CA SER A 388 -12.94 -12.87 11.39
C SER A 388 -12.50 -11.75 12.33
N ASP A 389 -13.47 -11.08 12.96
CA ASP A 389 -13.21 -9.99 13.91
C ASP A 389 -12.30 -10.44 15.08
N ILE A 390 -11.47 -9.51 15.55
CA ILE A 390 -10.53 -9.70 16.65
C ILE A 390 -11.06 -8.91 17.85
N THR A 391 -11.59 -9.61 18.84
CA THR A 391 -12.15 -9.03 20.07
C THR A 391 -11.34 -9.49 21.28
N SER A 392 -10.18 -8.87 21.52
CA SER A 392 -9.36 -9.23 22.68
C SER A 392 -8.25 -8.26 23.09
N ILE A 393 -7.94 -7.23 22.30
CA ILE A 393 -6.84 -6.32 22.63
C ILE A 393 -7.40 -5.14 23.43
N ASN A 394 -7.18 -5.14 24.75
CA ASN A 394 -7.59 -4.08 25.68
C ASN A 394 -9.09 -3.70 25.61
N ASN A 395 -9.98 -4.69 25.41
CA ASN A 395 -11.43 -4.50 25.22
C ASN A 395 -11.81 -3.66 23.98
N ILE A 396 -10.90 -3.48 23.03
CA ILE A 396 -11.17 -2.84 21.74
C ILE A 396 -11.39 -3.93 20.68
N ALA A 397 -12.45 -3.77 19.90
CA ALA A 397 -12.76 -4.66 18.79
C ALA A 397 -12.11 -4.16 17.49
N TYR A 398 -11.39 -5.05 16.82
CA TYR A 398 -10.73 -4.81 15.55
C TYR A 398 -11.29 -5.73 14.47
N GLN A 399 -11.18 -5.29 13.22
CA GLN A 399 -11.48 -6.13 12.07
C GLN A 399 -10.41 -7.21 11.93
N GLY A 400 -10.79 -8.34 11.31
CA GLY A 400 -9.85 -9.40 10.96
C GLY A 400 -8.81 -9.01 9.90
N SER A 401 -7.95 -9.96 9.58
CA SER A 401 -6.97 -9.86 8.47
C SER A 401 -6.80 -11.17 7.70
N ASN A 402 -7.76 -12.09 7.81
CA ASN A 402 -7.75 -13.41 7.19
C ASN A 402 -8.73 -13.54 6.02
N ALA A 403 -9.24 -12.41 5.50
CA ALA A 403 -10.08 -12.40 4.32
C ALA A 403 -9.34 -12.91 3.07
N THR A 404 -10.09 -13.55 2.18
CA THR A 404 -9.58 -14.18 0.94
C THR A 404 -10.13 -13.51 -0.31
N HIS A 405 -11.19 -12.72 -0.18
CA HIS A 405 -11.82 -12.01 -1.27
C HIS A 405 -11.67 -10.50 -1.11
N SER A 406 -11.46 -9.82 -2.22
CA SER A 406 -11.30 -8.38 -2.33
C SER A 406 -12.65 -7.66 -2.39
N SER A 407 -12.64 -6.35 -2.16
CA SER A 407 -13.76 -5.47 -2.46
C SER A 407 -13.29 -4.12 -2.99
N ILE A 408 -14.15 -3.49 -3.77
CA ILE A 408 -13.98 -2.13 -4.29
C ILE A 408 -15.31 -1.42 -4.12
N ALA A 409 -15.32 -0.29 -3.41
CA ALA A 409 -16.45 0.62 -3.34
C ALA A 409 -16.04 2.03 -3.72
N ILE A 410 -16.95 2.73 -4.39
CA ILE A 410 -16.76 4.11 -4.83
C ILE A 410 -18.07 4.85 -4.56
N GLY A 411 -17.96 6.01 -3.93
CA GLY A 411 -19.08 6.90 -3.68
C GLY A 411 -19.97 6.45 -2.54
N LYS A 412 -21.25 6.78 -2.68
CA LYS A 412 -22.26 6.53 -1.65
C LYS A 412 -22.62 5.04 -1.58
N VAL A 413 -22.06 4.33 -0.60
CA VAL A 413 -22.17 2.87 -0.48
C VAL A 413 -22.57 2.50 0.95
N GLY A 414 -23.72 1.85 1.06
CA GLY A 414 -24.25 1.21 2.27
C GLY A 414 -23.51 -0.04 2.68
N PHE A 415 -23.78 -0.51 3.90
CA PHE A 415 -23.30 -1.79 4.41
C PHE A 415 -24.46 -2.60 5.00
N SER A 416 -24.59 -3.86 4.60
CA SER A 416 -25.53 -4.81 5.21
C SER A 416 -24.82 -5.61 6.28
N ALA A 417 -25.27 -5.49 7.54
CA ALA A 417 -24.72 -6.27 8.65
C ALA A 417 -25.04 -7.78 8.53
N ASP A 418 -26.20 -8.13 7.95
CA ASP A 418 -26.65 -9.51 7.80
C ASP A 418 -25.73 -10.32 6.88
N ASN A 419 -25.35 -9.71 5.74
CA ASN A 419 -24.54 -10.37 4.71
C ASN A 419 -23.08 -9.89 4.70
N LYS A 420 -22.73 -8.96 5.61
CA LYS A 420 -21.42 -8.29 5.70
C LYS A 420 -20.94 -7.69 4.38
N SER A 421 -21.87 -7.21 3.56
CA SER A 421 -21.61 -6.78 2.18
C SER A 421 -21.87 -5.31 1.94
N LEU A 422 -21.22 -4.78 0.91
CA LEU A 422 -21.37 -3.40 0.45
C LEU A 422 -22.51 -3.26 -0.55
N ILE A 423 -23.31 -2.18 -0.43
CA ILE A 423 -24.49 -1.93 -1.27
C ILE A 423 -24.41 -0.53 -1.85
N ALA A 424 -24.17 -0.41 -3.15
CA ALA A 424 -24.15 0.88 -3.84
C ALA A 424 -25.54 1.56 -3.77
N ASP A 425 -25.56 2.85 -3.44
CA ASP A 425 -26.79 3.66 -3.49
C ASP A 425 -27.20 3.88 -4.96
N ARG A 426 -28.48 3.57 -5.26
CA ARG A 426 -29.08 3.65 -6.60
C ARG A 426 -30.05 4.82 -6.76
N SER A 427 -30.16 5.68 -5.74
CA SER A 427 -31.00 6.88 -5.79
C SER A 427 -30.43 7.92 -6.76
N ILE A 428 -31.29 8.84 -7.22
CA ILE A 428 -30.88 9.92 -8.14
C ILE A 428 -29.81 10.86 -7.56
N ASN A 429 -29.67 10.88 -6.24
CA ASN A 429 -28.68 11.69 -5.52
C ASN A 429 -27.40 10.92 -5.20
N ALA A 430 -27.28 9.65 -5.60
CA ALA A 430 -26.07 8.88 -5.39
C ALA A 430 -24.90 9.51 -6.17
N THR A 431 -23.77 9.66 -5.51
CA THR A 431 -22.56 10.24 -6.10
C THR A 431 -21.35 9.37 -5.81
N GLY A 432 -20.32 9.48 -6.64
CA GLY A 432 -19.11 8.66 -6.55
C GLY A 432 -18.12 9.06 -7.63
N ILE A 433 -18.35 8.64 -8.87
CA ILE A 433 -17.52 9.03 -10.01
C ILE A 433 -18.16 10.27 -10.67
N VAL A 434 -17.48 11.41 -10.61
CA VAL A 434 -17.96 12.68 -11.14
C VAL A 434 -16.91 13.29 -12.06
N MET A 435 -17.29 13.55 -13.31
CA MET A 435 -16.51 14.38 -14.22
C MET A 435 -16.97 15.83 -14.06
N LYS A 436 -16.17 16.66 -13.41
CA LYS A 436 -16.48 18.08 -13.25
C LYS A 436 -15.99 18.84 -14.48
N GLY A 437 -16.90 19.48 -15.21
CA GLY A 437 -16.60 20.26 -16.43
C GLY A 437 -16.45 21.77 -16.19
N GLY A 438 -16.59 22.23 -14.95
CA GLY A 438 -16.63 23.66 -14.64
C GLY A 438 -17.89 24.32 -15.20
N ALA A 439 -17.78 25.14 -16.24
CA ALA A 439 -18.90 25.93 -16.77
C ALA A 439 -19.96 25.11 -17.53
N THR A 440 -19.60 23.90 -17.99
CA THR A 440 -20.50 23.01 -18.75
C THR A 440 -21.39 22.12 -17.87
N GLY A 441 -21.24 22.23 -16.55
CA GLY A 441 -21.88 21.34 -15.57
C GLY A 441 -21.09 20.06 -15.31
N ASP A 442 -21.48 19.36 -14.25
CA ASP A 442 -20.86 18.12 -13.79
C ASP A 442 -21.64 16.90 -14.32
N VAL A 443 -20.91 15.86 -14.73
CA VAL A 443 -21.49 14.56 -15.09
C VAL A 443 -21.22 13.57 -13.96
N ASN A 444 -22.27 13.18 -13.26
CA ASN A 444 -22.21 12.18 -12.19
C ASN A 444 -22.58 10.79 -12.73
N LEU A 445 -21.65 9.85 -12.63
CA LEU A 445 -21.84 8.45 -13.04
C LEU A 445 -22.34 7.56 -11.89
N GLY A 446 -22.56 8.12 -10.70
CA GLY A 446 -23.12 7.43 -9.54
C GLY A 446 -22.07 6.72 -8.68
N SER A 447 -22.56 5.79 -7.87
CA SER A 447 -21.77 4.96 -6.95
C SER A 447 -21.59 3.53 -7.48
N ALA A 448 -20.58 2.82 -6.98
CA ALA A 448 -20.32 1.43 -7.35
C ALA A 448 -19.84 0.63 -6.14
N ALA A 449 -20.21 -0.64 -6.07
CA ALA A 449 -19.72 -1.59 -5.08
C ALA A 449 -19.52 -2.96 -5.75
N ILE A 450 -18.33 -3.52 -5.54
CA ILE A 450 -17.94 -4.88 -5.91
C ILE A 450 -17.44 -5.51 -4.62
N ASP A 451 -18.07 -6.60 -4.21
CA ASP A 451 -17.74 -7.32 -2.98
C ASP A 451 -17.58 -8.80 -3.31
N GLY A 452 -16.61 -9.47 -2.68
CA GLY A 452 -16.37 -10.90 -2.90
C GLY A 452 -15.55 -11.20 -4.16
N LEU A 453 -14.65 -10.31 -4.58
CA LEU A 453 -13.77 -10.56 -5.73
C LEU A 453 -12.61 -11.51 -5.36
N LEU A 454 -12.65 -12.74 -5.87
CA LEU A 454 -11.55 -13.70 -5.73
C LEU A 454 -10.63 -13.68 -6.95
N ILE A 455 -9.33 -13.42 -6.73
CA ILE A 455 -8.31 -13.56 -7.77
C ILE A 455 -7.83 -15.02 -7.78
N GLN A 456 -8.45 -15.84 -8.62
CA GLN A 456 -8.08 -17.26 -8.72
C GLN A 456 -6.84 -17.50 -9.58
N HIS A 457 -6.64 -16.68 -10.60
CA HIS A 457 -5.52 -16.77 -11.52
C HIS A 457 -5.07 -15.37 -11.92
N PHE A 458 -3.80 -15.08 -11.67
CA PHE A 458 -3.13 -13.87 -12.08
C PHE A 458 -1.71 -14.27 -12.46
N LYS A 459 -1.26 -13.89 -13.64
CA LYS A 459 0.10 -14.16 -14.10
C LYS A 459 0.60 -13.00 -14.92
N ILE A 460 1.74 -12.45 -14.52
CA ILE A 460 2.53 -11.51 -15.30
C ILE A 460 3.90 -12.14 -15.47
N SER A 461 4.36 -12.27 -16.70
CA SER A 461 5.70 -12.79 -16.99
C SER A 461 6.43 -11.79 -17.87
N THR A 462 7.73 -11.62 -17.63
CA THR A 462 8.59 -10.89 -18.55
C THR A 462 8.72 -11.68 -19.86
N THR A 463 8.95 -11.00 -20.97
CA THR A 463 9.14 -11.63 -22.29
C THR A 463 10.61 -11.88 -22.62
N GLY A 464 11.47 -11.97 -21.61
CA GLY A 464 12.92 -12.02 -21.74
C GLY A 464 13.50 -10.65 -22.13
N LEU A 465 14.79 -10.46 -21.86
CA LEU A 465 15.60 -9.43 -22.53
C LEU A 465 16.09 -9.94 -23.88
#